data_AF-A0A7S0W9H3-F1
#
_entry.id   AF-A0A7S0W9H3-F1
#
_cell.length_a   1.000
_cell.length_b   1.000
_cell.length_c   1.000
_cell.angle_alpha   90.00
_cell.angle_beta   90.00
_cell.angle_gamma   90.00
#
_symmetry.space_group_name_H-M   'P 1'
#
loop_
_entity.id
_entity.type
_entity.pdbx_description
1 polymer ?
#
loop_
_entity_poly.entity_id
_entity_poly.type
_entity_poly.pdbx_seq_one_letter_code
_entity_poly.pdbx_strand_id
1 'polypeptide(L)'
;SLKMREYQHIALDWMVALHDKGLNGILADEMGLGKTIMTISVLAYLACERGNWGPHLIVVPTTLLLNWEIEFKRWCPSFKVLTYYGSQKERKLKRQGWSKPNSFHVCITSYKMV
;
A
#
# COMPACT_ATOMS: atom_id res chain seq x y z
N SER A 1 3.78 -8.91 19.89
CA SER A 1 3.10 -8.81 18.58
C SER A 1 2.95 -7.35 18.22
N LEU A 2 3.01 -7.00 16.94
CA LEU A 2 2.64 -5.64 16.51
C LEU A 2 1.12 -5.49 16.66
N LYS A 3 0.66 -4.35 17.20
CA LYS A 3 -0.76 -4.09 17.43
C LYS A 3 -1.07 -2.67 17.03
N MET A 4 -2.16 -2.50 16.28
CA MET A 4 -2.69 -1.18 15.97
C MET A 4 -3.33 -0.56 17.22
N ARG A 5 -3.31 0.76 17.28
CA ARG A 5 -4.00 1.52 18.33
C ARG A 5 -5.49 1.57 18.02
N GLU A 6 -6.31 1.77 19.05
CA GLU A 6 -7.77 1.77 18.92
C GLU A 6 -8.28 2.76 17.87
N TYR A 7 -7.77 4.00 17.87
CA TYR A 7 -8.14 4.98 16.85
C TYR A 7 -7.78 4.56 15.42
N GLN A 8 -6.76 3.72 15.24
CA GLN A 8 -6.39 3.19 13.92
C GLN A 8 -7.35 2.09 13.46
N HIS A 9 -7.94 1.34 14.40
CA HIS A 9 -9.02 0.40 14.10
C HIS A 9 -10.29 1.15 13.69
N ILE A 10 -10.64 2.25 14.37
CA ILE A 10 -11.77 3.10 13.98
C ILE A 10 -11.57 3.64 12.54
N ALA A 11 -10.37 4.11 12.22
CA ALA A 11 -10.04 4.58 10.86
C ALA A 11 -10.13 3.45 9.83
N LEU A 12 -9.70 2.23 10.17
CA LEU A 12 -9.83 1.04 9.31
C LEU A 12 -11.30 0.73 9.02
N ASP A 13 -12.14 0.63 10.04
CA ASP A 13 -13.57 0.33 9.88
C ASP A 13 -14.27 1.37 8.99
N TRP A 14 -13.92 2.64 9.17
CA TRP A 14 -14.40 3.72 8.31
C TRP A 14 -13.97 3.55 6.85
N MET A 15 -12.69 3.24 6.58
CA MET A 15 -12.20 3.05 5.21
C MET A 15 -12.79 1.80 4.55
N VAL A 16 -13.01 0.72 5.30
CA VAL A 16 -13.69 -0.48 4.79
C VAL A 16 -15.14 -0.16 4.43
N ALA A 17 -15.84 0.59 5.29
CA ALA A 17 -17.22 0.99 5.00
C ALA A 17 -17.33 1.89 3.76
N LEU A 18 -16.33 2.73 3.48
CA LEU A 18 -16.26 3.50 2.23
C LEU A 18 -16.07 2.58 1.03
N HIS A 19 -15.11 1.65 1.09
CA HIS A 19 -14.84 0.69 0.03
C HIS A 19 -16.08 -0.14 -0.31
N ASP A 20 -16.78 -0.68 0.70
CA ASP A 20 -17.97 -1.52 0.51
C ASP A 20 -19.14 -0.75 -0.11
N LYS A 21 -19.17 0.58 0.05
CA LYS A 21 -20.15 1.48 -0.57
C LYS A 21 -19.71 1.99 -1.95
N GLY A 22 -18.51 1.64 -2.42
CA GLY A 22 -17.94 2.17 -3.65
C GLY A 22 -17.60 3.67 -3.58
N LEU A 23 -17.33 4.18 -2.38
CA LEU A 23 -17.00 5.59 -2.12
C LEU A 23 -15.50 5.79 -1.94
N ASN A 24 -15.00 6.94 -2.36
CA ASN A 24 -13.63 7.38 -2.11
C ASN A 24 -13.54 8.13 -0.77
N GLY A 25 -12.37 8.11 -0.13
CA GLY A 25 -12.12 8.76 1.15
C GLY A 25 -10.84 9.59 1.16
N ILE A 26 -10.81 10.61 2.03
CA ILE A 26 -9.61 11.39 2.34
C ILE A 26 -9.27 11.15 3.81
N LEU A 27 -8.16 10.45 4.06
CA LEU A 27 -7.63 10.25 5.41
C LEU A 27 -6.68 11.41 5.77
N ALA A 28 -7.22 12.42 6.47
CA ALA A 28 -6.53 13.69 6.76
C ALA A 28 -6.08 13.83 8.23
N ASP A 29 -5.86 12.71 8.92
CA ASP A 29 -5.39 12.69 10.30
C ASP A 29 -4.07 13.45 10.49
N GLU A 30 -3.78 13.86 11.72
CA GLU A 30 -2.53 14.51 12.09
C GLU A 30 -1.29 13.67 11.71
N MET A 31 -0.17 14.35 11.45
CA MET A 31 1.12 13.68 11.24
C MET A 31 1.51 12.89 12.49
N GLY A 32 2.08 11.69 12.29
CA GLY A 32 2.48 10.82 13.41
C GLY A 32 1.40 9.85 13.90
N LEU A 33 0.14 9.98 13.48
CA LEU A 33 -0.93 9.02 13.83
C LEU A 33 -0.87 7.69 13.06
N GLY A 34 0.10 7.52 12.16
CA GLY A 34 0.34 6.23 11.51
C GLY A 34 -0.60 5.92 10.33
N LYS A 35 -0.97 6.94 9.55
CA LYS A 35 -1.76 6.81 8.31
C LYS A 35 -1.23 5.73 7.35
N THR A 36 0.09 5.55 7.30
CA THR A 36 0.72 4.46 6.52
C THR A 36 0.22 3.09 6.96
N ILE A 37 0.23 2.82 8.27
CA ILE A 37 -0.21 1.53 8.82
C ILE A 37 -1.71 1.37 8.60
N MET A 38 -2.51 2.42 8.84
CA MET A 38 -3.95 2.39 8.54
C MET A 38 -4.22 2.02 7.08
N THR A 39 -3.47 2.60 6.14
CA THR A 39 -3.60 2.30 4.70
C THR A 39 -3.20 0.86 4.38
N ILE A 40 -2.08 0.38 4.92
CA ILE A 40 -1.62 -1.00 4.75
C ILE A 40 -2.68 -1.99 5.30
N SER A 41 -3.28 -1.67 6.44
CA SER A 41 -4.32 -2.50 7.05
C SER A 41 -5.58 -2.63 6.21
N VAL A 42 -5.97 -1.58 5.48
CA VAL A 42 -7.09 -1.67 4.52
C VAL A 42 -6.75 -2.66 3.41
N LEU A 43 -5.55 -2.58 2.83
CA LEU A 43 -5.13 -3.55 1.80
C LEU A 43 -5.09 -4.98 2.35
N ALA A 44 -4.57 -5.16 3.56
CA ALA A 44 -4.56 -6.46 4.23
C ALA A 44 -5.97 -7.00 4.47
N TYR A 45 -6.91 -6.16 4.88
CA TYR A 45 -8.32 -6.54 5.01
C TYR A 45 -8.91 -7.01 3.67
N LEU A 46 -8.67 -6.27 2.58
CA LEU A 46 -9.11 -6.67 1.24
C LEU A 46 -8.52 -8.02 0.82
N ALA A 47 -7.25 -8.26 1.11
CA ALA A 47 -6.60 -9.54 0.79
C ALA A 47 -7.17 -10.71 1.58
N CYS A 48 -7.30 -10.57 2.91
CA CYS A 48 -7.71 -11.66 3.80
C CYS A 48 -9.22 -11.93 3.73
N GLU A 49 -10.05 -10.89 3.81
CA GLU A 49 -11.50 -11.03 3.95
C GLU A 49 -12.23 -11.03 2.61
N ARG A 50 -11.67 -10.38 1.59
CA ARG A 50 -12.28 -10.26 0.25
C ARG A 50 -11.54 -11.06 -0.82
N GLY A 51 -10.40 -11.68 -0.50
CA GLY A 51 -9.55 -12.36 -1.48
C GLY A 51 -8.93 -11.44 -2.53
N ASN A 52 -8.99 -10.12 -2.33
CA ASN A 52 -8.47 -9.14 -3.27
C ASN A 52 -7.05 -8.73 -2.86
N TRP A 53 -6.07 -9.36 -3.49
CA TRP A 53 -4.64 -9.10 -3.25
C TRP A 53 -4.07 -7.94 -4.10
N GLY A 54 -4.86 -7.35 -4.98
CA GLY A 54 -4.43 -6.31 -5.92
C GLY A 54 -4.65 -6.66 -7.39
N PRO A 55 -4.02 -5.90 -8.32
CA PRO A 55 -2.91 -4.99 -8.08
C PRO A 55 -3.33 -3.66 -7.43
N HIS A 56 -2.56 -3.20 -6.45
CA HIS A 56 -2.72 -1.90 -5.80
C HIS A 56 -1.58 -0.94 -6.19
N LEU A 57 -1.88 0.36 -6.25
CA LEU A 57 -0.92 1.42 -6.55
C LEU A 57 -0.86 2.42 -5.39
N ILE A 58 0.36 2.73 -4.95
CA ILE A 58 0.63 3.75 -3.94
C ILE A 58 1.62 4.76 -4.55
N VAL A 59 1.24 6.04 -4.54
CA VAL A 59 2.07 7.14 -5.05
C VAL A 59 2.49 8.02 -3.89
N VAL A 60 3.80 8.20 -3.69
CA VAL A 60 4.38 8.90 -2.54
C VAL A 60 5.55 9.79 -2.94
N PRO A 61 5.98 10.77 -2.14
CA PRO A 61 7.27 11.43 -2.34
C PRO A 61 8.40 10.41 -2.45
N THR A 62 9.39 10.64 -3.33
CA THR A 62 10.50 9.71 -3.56
C THR A 62 11.24 9.33 -2.27
N THR A 63 11.36 10.25 -1.33
CA THR A 63 12.00 10.05 -0.02
C THR A 63 11.28 9.04 0.88
N LEU A 64 10.00 8.76 0.62
CA LEU A 64 9.19 7.84 1.42
C LEU A 64 9.09 6.43 0.82
N LEU A 65 9.58 6.18 -0.40
CA LEU A 65 9.47 4.88 -1.08
C LEU A 65 9.99 3.73 -0.22
N LEU A 66 11.23 3.86 0.28
CA LEU A 66 11.86 2.83 1.10
C LEU A 66 11.17 2.67 2.46
N ASN A 67 10.66 3.77 3.03
CA ASN A 67 9.91 3.71 4.28
C ASN A 67 8.64 2.86 4.13
N TRP A 68 7.89 3.03 3.05
CA TRP A 68 6.71 2.21 2.77
C TRP A 68 7.07 0.73 2.58
N GLU A 69 8.16 0.43 1.87
CA GLU A 69 8.63 -0.95 1.71
C GLU A 69 8.99 -1.60 3.06
N ILE A 70 9.65 -0.86 3.95
CA ILE A 70 9.96 -1.32 5.32
C ILE A 70 8.68 -1.57 6.12
N GLU A 71 7.71 -0.66 6.08
CA GLU A 71 6.44 -0.82 6.79
C GLU A 71 5.64 -2.02 6.26
N PHE A 72 5.61 -2.27 4.95
CA PHE A 72 5.00 -3.50 4.41
C PHE A 72 5.69 -4.76 4.92
N LYS A 73 7.03 -4.82 4.87
CA LYS A 73 7.80 -5.97 5.40
C LYS A 73 7.54 -6.19 6.89
N ARG A 74 7.34 -5.11 7.65
CA ARG A 74 7.08 -5.15 9.08
C ARG A 74 5.66 -5.59 9.42
N TRP A 75 4.65 -5.02 8.77
CA TRP A 75 3.24 -5.21 9.13
C TRP A 75 2.53 -6.29 8.33
N CYS A 76 2.85 -6.44 7.05
CA CYS A 76 2.18 -7.37 6.15
C CYS A 76 3.17 -8.01 5.15
N PRO A 77 4.12 -8.85 5.63
CA PRO A 77 5.18 -9.43 4.80
C PRO A 77 4.68 -10.37 3.69
N SER A 78 3.42 -10.83 3.76
CA SER A 78 2.80 -11.67 2.72
C SER A 78 2.53 -10.93 1.40
N PHE A 79 2.55 -9.59 1.40
CA PHE A 79 2.41 -8.83 0.16
C PHE A 79 3.69 -8.86 -0.69
N LYS A 80 3.55 -9.18 -1.97
CA LYS A 80 4.60 -8.95 -2.97
C LYS A 80 4.63 -7.46 -3.32
N VAL A 81 5.59 -6.74 -2.78
CA VAL A 81 5.74 -5.28 -2.99
C VAL A 81 6.77 -5.00 -4.07
N LEU A 82 6.41 -4.17 -5.05
CA LEU A 82 7.31 -3.65 -6.08
C LEU A 82 7.56 -2.16 -5.85
N THR A 83 8.79 -1.79 -5.49
CA THR A 83 9.19 -0.39 -5.38
C THR A 83 9.73 0.10 -6.73
N TYR A 84 8.97 0.97 -7.41
CA TYR A 84 9.27 1.44 -8.77
C TYR A 84 10.04 2.77 -8.78
N TYR A 85 11.37 2.64 -8.74
CA TYR A 85 12.37 3.71 -8.83
C TYR A 85 13.68 3.18 -9.46
N GLY A 86 14.65 4.07 -9.68
CA GLY A 86 15.95 3.78 -10.30
C GLY A 86 16.09 4.45 -11.67
N SER A 87 17.19 4.19 -12.36
CA SER A 87 17.49 4.63 -13.73
C SER A 87 16.49 4.08 -14.77
N GLN A 88 16.49 4.63 -15.98
CA GLN A 88 15.62 4.13 -17.06
C GLN A 88 15.84 2.63 -17.35
N LYS A 89 17.10 2.18 -17.30
CA LYS A 89 17.48 0.78 -17.52
C LYS A 89 16.91 -0.14 -16.43
N GLU A 90 17.08 0.22 -15.16
CA GLU A 90 16.53 -0.56 -14.03
C GLU A 90 15.00 -0.64 -14.10
N ARG A 91 14.34 0.46 -14.48
CA ARG A 91 12.88 0.48 -14.62
C ARG A 91 12.39 -0.37 -15.79
N LYS A 92 13.11 -0.36 -16.91
CA LYS A 92 12.82 -1.25 -18.05
C LYS A 92 12.92 -2.71 -17.62
N LEU A 93 13.91 -3.05 -16.78
CA LEU A 93 14.06 -4.39 -16.22
C LEU A 93 12.90 -4.75 -15.27
N LYS A 94 12.51 -3.85 -14.35
CA LYS A 94 11.36 -4.04 -13.45
C LYS A 94 10.03 -4.24 -14.18
N ARG A 95 9.89 -3.69 -15.40
CA ARG A 95 8.69 -3.89 -16.25
C ARG A 95 8.65 -5.23 -16.97
N GLN A 96 9.74 -6.00 -16.99
CA GLN A 96 9.74 -7.32 -17.62
C GLN A 96 8.83 -8.28 -16.83
N GLY A 97 7.79 -8.80 -17.49
CA GLY A 97 6.84 -9.71 -16.84
C GLY A 97 5.87 -9.04 -15.85
N TRP A 98 5.84 -7.71 -15.78
CA TRP A 98 4.93 -6.96 -14.90
C TRP A 98 3.46 -7.31 -15.17
N SER A 99 3.08 -7.53 -16.43
CA SER A 99 1.70 -7.88 -16.81
C SER A 99 1.28 -9.31 -16.44
N LYS A 100 2.20 -10.14 -15.93
CA LYS A 100 1.85 -11.50 -15.49
C LYS A 100 0.97 -11.43 -14.23
N PRO A 101 -0.03 -12.32 -14.09
CA PRO A 101 -0.78 -12.45 -12.86
C PRO A 101 0.14 -12.64 -11.65
N ASN A 102 -0.16 -11.99 -10.53
CA ASN A 102 0.59 -12.11 -9.28
C ASN A 102 2.09 -11.73 -9.36
N SER A 103 2.47 -10.90 -10.35
CA SER A 103 3.83 -10.34 -10.48
C SER A 103 4.20 -9.47 -9.27
N PHE A 104 3.24 -8.69 -8.78
CA PHE A 104 3.24 -8.01 -7.49
C PHE A 104 1.79 -7.83 -7.04
N HIS A 105 1.62 -7.53 -5.77
CA HIS A 105 0.34 -7.19 -5.15
C HIS A 105 0.23 -5.67 -4.98
N VAL A 106 1.32 -5.01 -4.59
CA VAL A 106 1.38 -3.55 -4.38
C VAL A 106 2.56 -2.97 -5.14
N CYS A 107 2.31 -1.97 -5.98
CA CYS A 107 3.35 -1.14 -6.61
C CYS A 107 3.44 0.20 -5.89
N ILE A 108 4.64 0.56 -5.43
CA ILE A 108 4.91 1.84 -4.79
C ILE A 108 5.77 2.68 -5.73
N THR A 109 5.30 3.86 -6.10
CA THR A 109 6.04 4.78 -6.97
C THR A 109 5.96 6.22 -6.49
N SER A 110 6.60 7.14 -7.20
CA SER A 110 6.61 8.56 -6.85
C SER A 110 6.03 9.45 -7.93
N TYR A 111 5.63 10.65 -7.53
CA TYR A 111 5.03 11.64 -8.42
C TYR A 111 5.86 11.96 -9.66
N LYS A 112 7.20 11.89 -9.57
CA LYS A 112 8.09 12.14 -10.72
C LYS A 112 8.08 11.02 -11.77
N MET A 113 7.47 9.89 -11.43
CA MET A 113 7.54 8.63 -12.19
C MET A 113 6.20 8.23 -12.78
N VAL A 114 5.12 8.88 -12.34
CA VAL A 114 3.77 8.77 -12.89
C VAL A 114 3.64 9.70 -14.09
#